data_AF-A0A6M3L8R0-F1
#
_entry.id   AF-A0A6M3L8R0-F1
#
_cell.length_a   1.000
_cell.length_b   1.000
_cell.length_c   1.000
_cell.angle_alpha   90.00
_cell.angle_beta   90.00
_cell.angle_gamma   90.00
#
_symmetry.space_group_name_H-M   'P 1'
#
loop_
_entity.id
_entity.type
_entity.pdbx_description
1 polymer ?
#
loop_
_entity_poly.entity_id
_entity_poly.type
_entity_poly.pdbx_seq_one_letter_code
_entity_poly.pdbx_strand_id
1 'polypeptide(L)' 'MDVQPGTVFINSFIKNDEDGQIPEATLKATTDAVISRIAAWPWCPSTYLHLEIAGEATYDDPENPGWSYSSVRVNAITE' A
#
# COMPACT_ATOMS: atom_id res chain seq x y z
N MET A 1 7.67 20.97 -12.12
CA MET A 1 7.48 20.62 -10.70
C MET A 1 8.30 19.37 -10.50
N ASP A 2 9.46 19.52 -9.86
CA ASP A 2 10.44 18.44 -9.75
C ASP A 2 9.92 17.41 -8.75
N VAL A 3 9.89 16.14 -9.17
CA VAL A 3 9.61 15.03 -8.25
C VAL A 3 10.78 14.99 -7.27
N GLN A 4 10.49 14.94 -5.96
CA GLN A 4 11.52 14.80 -4.93
C GLN A 4 11.58 13.34 -4.47
N PRO A 5 12.77 12.79 -4.23
CA PRO A 5 12.90 11.51 -3.55
C PRO A 5 12.17 11.53 -2.21
N GLY A 6 11.46 10.46 -1.89
CA GLY A 6 10.65 10.42 -0.68
C GLY A 6 10.07 9.05 -0.39
N THR A 7 9.60 8.85 0.84
CA THR A 7 8.84 7.66 1.21
C THR A 7 7.36 7.99 1.19
N VAL A 8 6.60 7.19 0.45
CA VAL A 8 5.14 7.23 0.39
C VAL A 8 4.60 5.98 1.07
N PHE A 9 3.54 6.14 1.87
CA PHE A 9 2.79 5.03 2.44
C PHE A 9 1.46 4.89 1.71
N ILE A 10 1.19 3.70 1.20
CA ILE A 10 -0.08 3.37 0.54
C ILE A 10 -0.89 2.53 1.52
N ASN A 11 -1.89 3.15 2.14
CA ASN A 11 -2.78 2.50 3.09
C ASN A 11 -4.04 2.02 2.37
N SER A 12 -4.35 0.73 2.51
CA SER A 12 -5.57 0.11 1.99
C SER A 12 -6.41 -0.39 3.15
N PHE A 13 -7.63 0.13 3.27
CA PHE A 13 -8.54 -0.16 4.37
C PHE A 13 -9.57 -1.20 3.95
N ILE A 14 -9.90 -2.08 4.88
CA ILE A 14 -10.97 -3.07 4.72
C ILE A 14 -11.84 -3.00 5.98
N LYS A 15 -13.15 -3.07 5.77
CA LYS A 15 -14.14 -3.19 6.84
C LYS A 15 -14.59 -4.64 6.93
N ASN A 16 -14.68 -5.18 8.14
CA ASN A 16 -15.44 -6.39 8.36
C ASN A 16 -16.93 -6.03 8.56
N ASP A 17 -17.80 -6.57 7.71
CA ASP A 17 -19.25 -6.39 7.85
C ASP A 17 -19.88 -7.44 8.79
N GLU A 18 -19.12 -8.50 9.12
CA GLU A 18 -19.43 -9.42 10.21
C GLU A 18 -18.62 -9.00 11.44
N ASP A 19 -19.18 -9.08 12.66
CA ASP A 19 -18.60 -8.58 13.94
C ASP A 19 -17.27 -9.28 14.40
N GLY A 20 -16.40 -9.68 13.48
CA GLY A 20 -15.12 -10.35 13.73
C GLY A 20 -13.89 -9.57 13.23
N GLN A 21 -12.70 -10.11 13.50
CA GLN A 21 -11.47 -9.61 12.86
C GLN A 21 -11.40 -10.05 11.40
N ILE A 22 -10.85 -9.19 10.54
CA ILE A 22 -10.64 -9.53 9.13
C ILE A 22 -9.59 -10.65 9.05
N PRO A 23 -9.85 -11.74 8.30
CA PRO A 23 -8.86 -12.80 8.14
C PRO A 23 -7.55 -12.24 7.58
N GLU A 24 -6.43 -12.56 8.23
CA GLU A 24 -5.09 -12.12 7.83
C GLU A 24 -4.80 -12.43 6.35
N ALA A 25 -5.27 -13.58 5.85
CA ALA A 25 -5.14 -13.97 4.46
C ALA A 25 -5.84 -12.99 3.48
N THR A 26 -6.99 -12.42 3.86
CA THR A 26 -7.73 -11.46 3.05
C THR A 26 -7.02 -10.11 2.99
N LEU A 27 -6.50 -9.65 4.14
CA LEU A 27 -5.67 -8.45 4.20
C LEU A 27 -4.43 -8.62 3.34
N LYS A 28 -3.72 -9.74 3.51
CA LYS A 28 -2.52 -10.05 2.73
C LYS A 28 -2.81 -10.10 1.23
N ALA A 29 -3.88 -10.76 0.80
CA ALA A 29 -4.26 -10.81 -0.61
C ALA A 29 -4.53 -9.41 -1.20
N THR A 30 -5.10 -8.51 -0.40
CA THR A 30 -5.32 -7.11 -0.79
C THR A 30 -4.00 -6.36 -0.91
N THR A 31 -3.08 -6.56 0.03
CA THR A 31 -1.73 -5.98 -0.02
C THR A 31 -0.95 -6.48 -1.24
N ASP A 32 -0.99 -7.78 -1.50
CA ASP A 32 -0.35 -8.41 -2.68
C ASP A 32 -0.91 -7.82 -3.99
N ALA A 33 -2.21 -7.53 -4.06
CA ALA A 33 -2.84 -6.89 -5.22
C ALA A 33 -2.37 -5.43 -5.43
N VAL A 34 -2.15 -4.69 -4.35
CA VAL A 34 -1.58 -3.32 -4.39
C VAL A 34 -0.14 -3.35 -4.86
N ILE A 35 0.67 -4.26 -4.28
CA ILE A 35 2.05 -4.51 -4.69
C ILE A 35 2.12 -4.86 -6.18
N SER A 36 1.26 -5.78 -6.64
CA SER A 36 1.21 -6.17 -8.05
C SER A 36 0.86 -5.00 -8.98
N ARG A 37 -0.01 -4.07 -8.55
CA ARG A 37 -0.33 -2.86 -9.32
C ARG A 37 0.82 -1.88 -9.38
N ILE A 38 1.56 -1.70 -8.28
CA ILE A 38 2.75 -0.85 -8.24
C ILE A 38 3.83 -1.42 -9.16
N ALA A 39 4.08 -2.73 -9.08
CA ALA A 39 5.07 -3.42 -9.91
C ALA A 39 4.69 -3.44 -11.40
N ALA A 40 3.39 -3.47 -11.71
CA ALA A 40 2.89 -3.40 -13.09
C ALA A 40 2.80 -1.96 -13.63
N TRP A 41 3.06 -0.94 -12.80
CA TRP A 41 3.02 0.44 -13.27
C TRP A 41 4.09 0.63 -14.36
N PRO A 42 3.68 0.96 -15.60
CA PRO A 42 4.60 0.97 -16.71
C PRO A 42 5.69 2.01 -16.49
N TRP A 43 6.92 1.63 -16.76
CA TRP A 43 8.03 2.58 -16.84
C TRP A 43 7.69 3.61 -17.91
N CYS A 44 7.49 4.85 -17.48
CA CYS A 44 7.27 5.96 -18.38
C CYS A 44 8.54 6.84 -18.34
N PRO A 45 9.36 6.87 -19.41
CA PRO A 45 10.63 7.60 -19.41
C PRO A 45 10.50 9.11 -19.19
N SER A 46 9.28 9.66 -19.26
CA SER A 46 9.00 11.07 -18.94
C SER A 46 8.55 11.29 -17.49
N THR A 47 8.40 10.25 -16.67
CA THR A 47 8.11 10.36 -15.24
C THR A 47 9.38 10.11 -14.44
N TYR A 48 9.86 11.15 -13.76
CA TYR A 48 10.95 11.12 -12.76
C TYR A 48 10.57 10.36 -11.48
N LEU A 49 9.62 9.43 -11.55
CA LEU A 49 9.03 8.76 -10.39
C LEU A 49 9.09 7.25 -10.61
N HIS A 50 10.04 6.62 -9.94
CA HIS A 50 10.08 5.16 -9.80
C HIS A 50 9.68 4.78 -8.38
N LEU A 51 8.88 3.73 -8.26
CA LEU A 51 8.31 3.25 -7.00
C LEU A 51 8.95 1.92 -6.62
N GLU A 52 9.82 1.93 -5.62
CA GLU A 52 10.41 0.72 -5.06
C GLU A 52 9.69 0.32 -3.78
N ILE A 53 9.30 -0.95 -3.66
CA ILE A 53 8.65 -1.46 -2.45
C ILE A 53 9.70 -1.67 -1.36
N ALA A 54 9.55 -0.97 -0.24
CA ALA A 54 10.46 -1.04 0.89
C ALA A 54 9.97 -1.94 2.03
N GLY A 55 8.67 -2.27 2.06
CA GLY A 55 8.07 -3.17 3.04
C GLY A 55 6.55 -3.06 3.10
N GLU A 56 5.93 -4.01 3.80
CA GLU A 56 4.49 -4.04 4.04
C GLU A 56 4.19 -4.45 5.50
N ALA A 57 3.05 -3.99 6.02
CA ALA A 57 2.54 -4.40 7.31
C ALA A 57 1.01 -4.23 7.37
N THR A 58 0.37 -4.99 8.26
CA THR A 58 -1.07 -4.92 8.54
C THR A 58 -1.31 -4.43 9.96
N TYR A 59 -2.38 -3.65 10.15
CA TYR A 59 -2.72 -3.02 11.40
C TYR A 59 -4.23 -3.02 11.60
N ASP A 60 -4.67 -3.04 12.86
CA ASP A 60 -6.06 -2.69 13.20
C ASP A 60 -6.24 -1.16 13.13
N ASP A 61 -7.42 -0.71 12.74
CA ASP A 61 -7.76 0.72 12.73
C ASP A 61 -8.29 1.13 14.12
N PRO A 62 -7.55 1.96 14.89
CA PRO A 62 -7.95 2.36 16.23
C PRO A 62 -9.12 3.35 16.24
N GLU A 63 -9.37 4.05 15.14
CA GLU A 63 -10.44 5.04 15.02
C GLU A 63 -11.75 4.39 14.54
N ASN A 64 -11.68 3.25 13.84
CA ASN A 64 -12.82 2.54 13.28
C ASN A 64 -12.88 1.08 13.76
N PRO A 65 -13.63 0.77 14.83
CA PRO A 65 -13.79 -0.61 15.31
C PRO A 65 -14.28 -1.55 14.22
N GLY A 66 -13.61 -2.70 14.07
CA GLY A 66 -13.92 -3.71 13.04
C GLY A 66 -13.26 -3.44 11.67
N TRP A 67 -12.42 -2.41 11.57
CA TRP A 67 -11.62 -2.14 10.37
C TRP A 67 -10.15 -2.51 10.61
N SER A 68 -9.51 -2.98 9.55
CA SER A 68 -8.07 -3.19 9.51
C SER A 68 -7.52 -2.62 8.22
N TYR A 69 -6.25 -2.25 8.22
CA TYR A 69 -5.59 -1.70 7.03
C TYR A 69 -4.23 -2.34 6.81
N SER A 70 -3.86 -2.45 5.53
CA SER A 70 -2.49 -2.76 5.14
C SER A 70 -1.78 -1.49 4.68
N SER A 71 -0.53 -1.31 5.10
CA SER A 71 0.33 -0.21 4.66
C SER A 71 1.49 -0.78 3.84
N VAL A 72 1.63 -0.32 2.60
CA VAL A 72 2.80 -0.59 1.76
C VAL A 72 3.68 0.64 1.76
N ARG A 73 4.92 0.47 2.20
CA ARG A 73 5.95 1.50 2.13
C ARG A 73 6.60 1.46 0.75
N VAL A 74 6.59 2.60 0.07
CA VAL A 74 7.14 2.77 -1.26
C VAL A 74 8.14 3.92 -1.25
N ASN A 75 9.32 3.70 -1.82
CA ASN A 75 10.29 4.76 -2.06
C ASN A 75 10.08 5.32 -3.47
N ALA A 76 9.79 6.61 -3.54
CA ALA A 76 9.91 7.40 -4.75
C ALA A 76 11.40 7.69 -4.98
N ILE A 77 11.97 7.13 -6.04
CA ILE A 77 13.31 7.47 -6.51
C ILE A 77 13.21 8.26 -7.81
N THR A 78 14.07 9.27 -7.94
CA THR A 78 14.19 10.15 -9.10
C THR A 78 15.53 9.84 -9.76
N GLU A 79 15.53 9.59 -11.07
CA GLU A 79 16.76 9.51 -11.88
C GLU A 79 17.11 10.87 -12.50
#